data_AF-A0A3B0CP95-F1
#
_entry.id   AF-A0A3B0CP95-F1
#
_cell.length_a   1.000
_cell.length_b   1.000
_cell.length_c   1.000
_cell.angle_alpha   90.00
_cell.angle_beta   90.00
_cell.angle_gamma   90.00
#
_symmetry.space_group_name_H-M   'P 1'
#
loop_
_entity.id
_entity.type
_entity.pdbx_description
1 polymer ?
#
loop_
_entity_poly.entity_id
_entity_poly.type
_entity_poly.pdbx_seq_one_letter_code
_entity_poly.pdbx_strand_id
1 'polypeptide(L)' 'MGIAFRLGYAAVMVWLIYVMYAILHVDAWNDDNRATVGIFVALAGLVLFPVYFVLVYILGRLVRMKE' A
#
# COMPACT_ATOMS: atom_id res chain seq x y z
N MET A 1 0.47 -19.51 -3.12
CA MET A 1 -0.02 -18.26 -2.50
C MET A 1 -1.32 -17.87 -3.17
N GLY A 2 -2.37 -17.56 -2.40
CA GLY A 2 -3.68 -17.19 -2.96
C GLY A 2 -3.62 -15.91 -3.80
N ILE A 3 -4.57 -15.74 -4.72
CA ILE A 3 -4.57 -14.61 -5.66
C ILE A 3 -4.61 -13.24 -4.96
N ALA A 4 -5.32 -13.15 -3.83
CA ALA A 4 -5.35 -11.94 -2.99
C ALA A 4 -3.95 -11.53 -2.51
N PHE A 5 -3.12 -12.49 -2.09
CA PHE A 5 -1.76 -12.19 -1.64
C PHE A 5 -0.91 -11.60 -2.77
N ARG A 6 -1.03 -12.13 -3.99
CA ARG A 6 -0.31 -11.62 -5.18
C ARG A 6 -0.76 -10.22 -5.56
N LEU A 7 -2.07 -9.94 -5.47
CA LEU A 7 -2.62 -8.59 -5.70
C LEU A 7 -2.12 -7.58 -4.66
N GLY A 8 -2.04 -7.99 -3.38
CA GLY A 8 -1.44 -7.17 -2.33
C GLY A 8 -0.01 -6.76 -2.65
N TYR A 9 0.83 -7.70 -3.10
CA TYR A 9 2.20 -7.39 -3.51
C TYR A 9 2.26 -6.43 -4.70
N ALA A 10 1.41 -6.63 -5.72
CA ALA A 10 1.36 -5.71 -6.85
C ALA A 10 0.97 -4.29 -6.42
N ALA A 11 0.00 -4.16 -5.51
CA ALA A 11 -0.41 -2.87 -4.96
C ALA A 11 0.71 -2.20 -4.15
N VAL A 12 1.47 -2.96 -3.33
CA VAL A 12 2.65 -2.45 -2.64
C VAL A 12 3.69 -1.94 -3.62
N MET A 13 3.96 -2.67 -4.71
CA MET A 13 4.93 -2.23 -5.73
C MET A 13 4.50 -0.92 -6.38
N VAL A 14 3.23 -0.79 -6.78
CA VAL A 14 2.70 0.46 -7.35
C VAL A 14 2.80 1.62 -6.35
N TRP A 15 2.48 1.36 -5.08
CA TRP A 15 2.59 2.37 -4.03
C TRP A 15 4.05 2.80 -3.80
N LEU A 16 5.00 1.87 -3.76
CA LEU A 16 6.43 2.19 -3.63
C LEU A 16 6.92 3.04 -4.81
N ILE A 17 6.50 2.72 -6.04
CA ILE A 17 6.83 3.53 -7.22
C ILE A 17 6.27 4.94 -7.06
N TYR A 18 5.02 5.08 -6.58
CA TYR A 18 4.42 6.39 -6.32
C TYR A 18 5.17 7.16 -5.24
N VAL A 19 5.55 6.53 -4.12
CA VAL A 19 6.31 7.18 -3.04
C VAL A 19 7.68 7.66 -3.54
N MET A 20 8.39 6.83 -4.31
CA MET A 20 9.66 7.23 -4.92
C MET A 20 9.47 8.42 -5.88
N TYR A 21 8.44 8.37 -6.71
CA TYR A 21 8.10 9.46 -7.61
C TYR A 21 7.79 10.76 -6.84
N ALA A 22 7.03 10.68 -5.75
CA ALA A 22 6.69 11.82 -4.91
C ALA A 22 7.92 12.44 -4.24
N ILE A 23 8.86 11.62 -3.75
CA ILE A 23 10.12 12.11 -3.16
C ILE A 23 10.96 12.85 -4.20
N LEU A 24 11.07 12.30 -5.42
CA LEU A 24 11.87 12.91 -6.49
C LEU A 24 11.31 14.25 -6.99
N HIS A 25 10.02 14.51 -6.80
CA HIS A 25 9.35 15.71 -7.28
C HIS A 25 8.89 16.64 -6.15
N VAL A 26 9.32 16.39 -4.90
CA VAL A 26 8.84 17.11 -3.72
C VAL A 26 9.06 18.63 -3.83
N ASP A 27 10.22 19.03 -4.35
CA ASP A 27 10.57 20.45 -4.52
C ASP A 27 9.66 21.16 -5.52
N ALA A 28 9.29 20.46 -6.60
CA ALA A 28 8.37 20.97 -7.62
C ALA A 28 6.89 20.96 -7.16
N TRP A 29 6.59 20.30 -6.03
CA TRP A 29 5.23 20.09 -5.53
C TRP A 29 4.88 20.96 -4.33
N ASN A 30 5.83 21.77 -3.87
CA ASN A 30 5.68 22.58 -2.67
C ASN A 30 4.60 23.67 -2.81
N ASP A 31 4.37 24.18 -4.03
CA ASP A 31 3.42 25.28 -4.28
C ASP A 31 1.95 24.81 -4.44
N ASP A 32 1.72 23.51 -4.64
CA ASP A 32 0.43 22.98 -5.13
C ASP A 32 -0.26 22.00 -4.15
N ASN A 33 0.16 21.95 -2.86
CA ASN A 33 -0.29 20.96 -1.85
C ASN A 33 -0.03 19.48 -2.19
N ARG A 34 0.58 19.18 -3.35
CA ARG A 34 0.84 17.81 -3.79
C ARG A 34 1.89 17.12 -2.91
N ALA A 35 2.83 17.88 -2.35
CA ALA A 35 3.80 17.36 -1.39
C ALA A 35 3.10 16.81 -0.13
N THR A 36 2.13 17.55 0.41
CA THR A 36 1.31 17.12 1.55
C THR A 36 0.56 15.83 1.23
N VAL A 37 -0.09 15.77 0.06
CA VAL A 37 -0.79 14.55 -0.40
C VAL A 37 0.17 13.37 -0.54
N GLY A 38 1.35 13.57 -1.13
CA GLY A 38 2.37 12.54 -1.27
C GLY A 38 2.82 11.95 0.07
N ILE A 39 3.04 12.82 1.07
CA ILE A 39 3.40 12.39 2.44
C ILE A 39 2.25 11.61 3.08
N PHE A 40 1.00 12.07 2.97
CA PHE A 40 -0.15 11.35 3.50
C PHE A 40 -0.32 9.97 2.85
N VAL A 41 -0.16 9.87 1.54
CA VAL A 41 -0.24 8.58 0.82
C VAL A 41 0.92 7.66 1.21
N ALA A 42 2.13 8.19 1.42
CA ALA A 42 3.25 7.43 1.94
C ALA A 42 2.95 6.88 3.35
N LEU A 43 2.46 7.71 4.27
CA LEU A 43 2.12 7.24 5.62
C LEU A 43 0.94 6.26 5.63
N ALA A 44 -0.08 6.50 4.80
CA ALA A 44 -1.24 5.63 4.71
C ALA A 44 -0.86 4.21 4.26
N GLY A 45 0.06 4.07 3.29
CA GLY A 45 0.53 2.76 2.84
C GLY A 45 1.17 1.92 3.96
N LEU A 46 1.90 2.56 4.87
CA LEU A 46 2.53 1.88 6.00
C LEU A 46 1.52 1.24 6.97
N VAL A 47 0.29 1.74 7.01
CA VAL A 47 -0.78 1.17 7.85
C VAL A 47 -1.68 0.23 7.04
N LEU A 48 -2.08 0.66 5.84
CA LEU A 48 -3.03 -0.08 5.01
C LEU A 48 -2.49 -1.43 4.54
N PHE A 49 -1.22 -1.52 4.13
CA PHE A 49 -0.68 -2.78 3.64
C PHE A 49 -0.52 -3.85 4.72
N PRO A 50 0.05 -3.57 5.91
CA PRO A 50 0.07 -4.55 6.99
C PRO A 50 -1.32 -5.03 7.38
N VAL A 51 -2.29 -4.12 7.51
CA VAL A 51 -3.68 -4.48 7.81
C VAL A 51 -4.25 -5.38 6.71
N TYR A 52 -4.04 -5.04 5.44
CA TYR A 52 -4.47 -5.87 4.31
C TYR A 52 -3.91 -7.28 4.39
N PHE A 53 -2.60 -7.44 4.59
CA PHE A 53 -1.98 -8.76 4.64
C PHE A 53 -2.43 -9.58 5.85
N VAL A 54 -2.62 -8.94 7.00
CA VAL A 54 -3.19 -9.59 8.20
C VAL A 54 -4.60 -10.09 7.91
N LEU A 55 -5.47 -9.27 7.30
CA LEU A 55 -6.82 -9.67 6.94
C LEU A 55 -6.83 -10.82 5.93
N VAL A 56 -6.01 -10.75 4.87
CA VAL A 56 -5.88 -11.82 3.89
C VAL A 56 -5.41 -13.13 4.55
N TYR A 57 -4.47 -13.05 5.49
CA TYR A 57 -4.01 -14.21 6.24
C TYR A 57 -5.10 -14.81 7.12
N ILE A 58 -5.79 -14.00 7.92
CA ILE A 58 -6.86 -14.44 8.83
C ILE A 58 -8.01 -15.05 8.03
N LEU A 59 -8.48 -14.36 6.98
CA LEU A 59 -9.57 -14.84 6.13
C LEU A 59 -9.19 -16.13 5.40
N GLY A 60 -7.97 -16.21 4.86
CA GLY A 60 -7.47 -17.43 4.25
C GLY A 60 -7.41 -18.61 5.22
N ARG A 61 -7.07 -18.35 6.50
CA ARG A 61 -7.08 -19.36 7.56
C ARG A 61 -8.49 -19.81 7.92
N LEU A 62 -9.42 -18.87 8.07
CA LEU A 62 -10.82 -19.17 8.39
C LEU A 62 -11.51 -19.99 7.32
N VAL A 63 -11.26 -19.71 6.04
CA VAL A 63 -11.80 -20.49 4.91
C VAL A 63 -11.30 -21.94 4.97
N ARG A 64 -9.99 -22.15 5.17
CA ARG A 64 -9.40 -23.49 5.28
C ARG A 64 -9.86 -24.31 6.48
N MET A 65 -10.34 -23.67 7.55
CA MET A 65 -10.87 -24.38 8.73
C MET A 65 -12.33 -24.85 8.54
N LYS A 66 -13.02 -24.33 7.52
CA LYS A 66 -14.40 -24.68 7.19
C LYS A 66 -14.52 -25.81 6.18
N GLU A 67 -13.44 -26.10 5.44
CA GLU A 67 -13.29 -27.28 4.57
C GLU A 67 -12.84 -28.48 5.39
#